data_AF-A0A5F2C4Q9-F1
#
_entry.id   AF-A0A5F2C4Q9-F1
#
_cell.length_a   1.000
_cell.length_b   1.000
_cell.length_c   1.000
_cell.angle_alpha   90.00
_cell.angle_beta   90.00
_cell.angle_gamma   90.00
#
_symmetry.space_group_name_H-M   'P 1'
#
loop_
_entity.id
_entity.type
_entity.pdbx_description
1 polymer ?
#
loop_
_entity_poly.entity_id
_entity_poly.type
_entity_poly.pdbx_seq_one_letter_code
_entity_poly.pdbx_strand_id
1 'polypeptide(L)'
;MQHNTSFWDNWTFESLFDLYSKGPDFSSSKELKINKETNSYDWTEICTACVQIESLFHLINELVLREKIFYDQKFSAGWDAFESLDSLDGSLLVSVDIPTDEPEVKDSRNEALKLLCATDLMKKHQEENLYGYRENKQSPHEYFGQVVWGAAGNLGRSTFLGAHYVAHPIRASLLEQVPLFKPSTDINSEVKEWIDEERVKVFTSLTPVGRMNNFQLILPPLVTEVIESSSSLSEIIPATIETREKYKKVREWIGEYQIVLENENPTQISKFKKTLYNVSQDLEKMRKPGELGDTKVGMSYIGLNFPTPKIPDLRKFFGIRSALNKLLLNPKGEKALLKLLKWFGCEKGEELGTIRKYFLL
;
A
#
# COMPACT_ATOMS: atom_id res chain seq x y z
N MET A 1 20.51 -12.38 -8.29
CA MET A 1 19.09 -12.04 -8.47
C MET A 1 18.89 -10.60 -8.06
N GLN A 2 17.92 -9.91 -8.64
CA GLN A 2 17.49 -8.62 -8.10
C GLN A 2 16.43 -8.93 -7.04
N HIS A 3 16.63 -8.40 -5.84
CA HIS A 3 15.79 -8.67 -4.68
C HIS A 3 14.97 -7.42 -4.37
N ASN A 4 13.87 -7.56 -3.62
CA ASN A 4 12.95 -6.47 -3.33
C ASN A 4 12.34 -5.84 -4.60
N THR A 5 11.70 -6.69 -5.41
CA THR A 5 11.01 -6.32 -6.65
C THR A 5 9.52 -6.62 -6.55
N SER A 6 8.70 -5.83 -7.25
CA SER A 6 7.26 -6.07 -7.33
C SER A 6 6.77 -6.23 -8.76
N PHE A 7 5.64 -6.91 -8.92
CA PHE A 7 4.84 -6.97 -10.14
C PHE A 7 3.50 -6.30 -9.87
N TRP A 8 3.15 -5.33 -10.70
CA TRP A 8 2.01 -4.47 -10.48
C TRP A 8 0.79 -4.88 -11.29
N ASP A 9 -0.37 -4.79 -10.64
CA ASP A 9 -1.66 -4.99 -11.27
C ASP A 9 -1.97 -3.89 -12.31
N ASN A 10 -2.45 -4.32 -13.48
CA ASN A 10 -2.87 -3.42 -14.56
C ASN A 10 -4.00 -2.45 -14.17
N TRP A 11 -4.94 -2.88 -13.32
CA TRP A 11 -6.03 -2.03 -12.85
C TRP A 11 -5.56 -0.85 -12.00
N THR A 12 -4.39 -0.98 -11.36
CA THR A 12 -3.78 0.13 -10.63
C THR A 12 -3.41 1.25 -11.60
N PHE A 13 -2.90 0.92 -12.80
CA PHE A 13 -2.58 1.93 -13.81
C PHE A 13 -3.81 2.59 -14.39
N GLU A 14 -4.85 1.80 -14.69
CA GLU A 14 -6.12 2.34 -15.17
C GLU A 14 -6.73 3.32 -14.14
N SER A 15 -6.70 2.95 -12.85
CA SER A 15 -7.20 3.80 -11.76
C SER A 15 -6.40 5.10 -11.63
N LEU A 16 -5.07 5.02 -11.74
CA LEU A 16 -4.19 6.19 -11.68
C LEU A 16 -4.36 7.08 -12.91
N PHE A 17 -4.44 6.51 -14.10
CA PHE A 17 -4.67 7.23 -15.34
C PHE A 17 -5.98 8.01 -15.27
N ASP A 18 -7.06 7.38 -14.82
CA ASP A 18 -8.36 8.03 -14.66
C ASP A 18 -8.30 9.14 -13.59
N LEU A 19 -7.64 8.89 -12.46
CA LEU A 19 -7.48 9.90 -11.39
C LEU A 19 -6.80 11.18 -11.90
N TYR A 20 -5.73 11.05 -12.70
CA TYR A 20 -4.99 12.22 -13.21
C TYR A 20 -5.66 12.88 -14.42
N SER A 21 -6.32 12.10 -15.28
CA SER A 21 -6.93 12.62 -16.52
C SER A 21 -8.33 13.20 -16.31
N LYS A 22 -9.13 12.60 -15.40
CA LYS A 22 -10.55 12.94 -15.18
C LYS A 22 -10.81 13.48 -13.77
N GLY A 23 -9.88 13.31 -12.83
CA GLY A 23 -10.10 13.59 -11.42
C GLY A 23 -10.71 12.40 -10.67
N PRO A 24 -11.00 12.56 -9.37
CA PRO A 24 -11.56 11.50 -8.54
C PRO A 24 -12.98 11.13 -8.98
N ASP A 25 -13.22 9.82 -9.16
CA ASP A 25 -14.55 9.30 -9.51
C ASP A 25 -15.33 8.91 -8.23
N PHE A 26 -16.35 9.67 -7.86
CA PHE A 26 -17.19 9.36 -6.70
C PHE A 26 -18.32 8.35 -7.00
N SER A 27 -18.27 7.68 -8.14
CA SER A 27 -19.12 6.52 -8.43
C SER A 27 -18.79 5.32 -7.53
N SER A 28 -19.61 4.27 -7.66
CA SER A 28 -19.51 3.05 -6.88
C SER A 28 -18.80 1.94 -7.67
N SER A 29 -17.69 1.47 -7.13
CA SER A 29 -17.03 0.22 -7.47
C SER A 29 -17.52 -0.91 -6.54
N LYS A 30 -17.13 -2.16 -6.81
CA LYS A 30 -17.61 -3.32 -6.03
C LYS A 30 -16.46 -4.20 -5.56
N GLU A 31 -16.47 -4.54 -4.28
CA GLU A 31 -15.57 -5.54 -3.71
C GLU A 31 -16.28 -6.87 -3.52
N LEU A 32 -15.58 -7.96 -3.81
CA LEU A 32 -16.08 -9.31 -3.55
C LEU A 32 -15.89 -9.64 -2.07
N LYS A 33 -16.97 -10.02 -1.38
CA LYS A 33 -16.94 -10.53 0.00
C LYS A 33 -17.33 -11.99 0.04
N ILE A 34 -16.43 -12.83 0.56
CA ILE A 34 -16.60 -14.27 0.67
C ILE A 34 -17.38 -14.58 1.95
N ASN A 35 -18.51 -15.28 1.81
CA ASN A 35 -19.25 -15.81 2.95
C ASN A 35 -19.05 -17.34 3.02
N LYS A 36 -18.17 -17.77 3.93
CA LYS A 36 -17.86 -19.19 4.14
C LYS A 36 -18.99 -19.95 4.82
N GLU A 37 -19.83 -19.28 5.61
CA GLU A 37 -20.94 -19.91 6.33
C GLU A 37 -22.06 -20.30 5.38
N THR A 38 -22.38 -19.43 4.43
CA THR A 38 -23.42 -19.66 3.41
C THR A 38 -22.87 -20.31 2.14
N ASN A 39 -21.56 -20.57 2.08
CA ASN A 39 -20.88 -21.10 0.88
C ASN A 39 -21.18 -20.26 -0.38
N SER A 40 -21.17 -18.94 -0.22
CA SER A 40 -21.50 -17.96 -1.27
C SER A 40 -20.54 -16.77 -1.26
N TYR A 41 -20.79 -15.79 -2.13
CA TYR A 41 -20.12 -14.51 -2.09
C TYR A 41 -21.12 -13.40 -2.43
N ASP A 42 -20.82 -12.19 -1.97
CA ASP A 42 -21.62 -10.99 -2.23
C ASP A 42 -20.73 -9.85 -2.72
N TRP A 43 -21.36 -8.80 -3.25
CA TRP A 43 -20.69 -7.58 -3.67
C TRP A 43 -20.98 -6.46 -2.67
N THR A 44 -19.92 -5.84 -2.15
CA THR A 44 -20.03 -4.64 -1.31
C THR A 44 -19.61 -3.42 -2.11
N GLU A 45 -20.38 -2.35 -2.01
CA GLU A 45 -20.06 -1.09 -2.67
C GLU A 45 -18.89 -0.38 -2.00
N ILE A 46 -18.01 0.18 -2.83
CA ILE A 46 -16.86 0.99 -2.42
C ILE A 46 -16.75 2.21 -3.33
N CYS A 47 -16.37 3.36 -2.79
CA CYS A 47 -16.17 4.57 -3.58
C CYS A 47 -14.95 4.41 -4.50
N THR A 48 -15.13 4.63 -5.81
CA THR A 48 -14.04 4.52 -6.80
C THR A 48 -12.89 5.49 -6.49
N ALA A 49 -13.18 6.70 -6.02
CA ALA A 49 -12.17 7.70 -5.64
C ALA A 49 -11.27 7.21 -4.50
N CYS A 50 -11.82 6.43 -3.57
CA CYS A 50 -11.03 5.83 -2.49
C CYS A 50 -10.01 4.82 -3.04
N VAL A 51 -10.45 3.96 -3.96
CA VAL A 51 -9.61 2.98 -4.65
C VAL A 51 -8.51 3.67 -5.48
N GLN A 52 -8.84 4.76 -6.17
CA GLN A 52 -7.88 5.56 -6.94
C GLN A 52 -6.82 6.21 -6.04
N ILE A 53 -7.23 6.82 -4.93
CA ILE A 53 -6.31 7.47 -3.98
C ILE A 53 -5.42 6.43 -3.29
N GLU A 54 -5.96 5.27 -2.91
CA GLU A 54 -5.16 4.18 -2.35
C GLU A 54 -4.14 3.65 -3.36
N SER A 55 -4.52 3.53 -4.63
CA SER A 55 -3.61 3.18 -5.73
C SER A 55 -2.45 4.18 -5.85
N LEU A 56 -2.72 5.48 -5.70
CA LEU A 56 -1.69 6.52 -5.67
C LEU A 56 -0.77 6.37 -4.45
N PHE A 57 -1.31 6.01 -3.29
CA PHE A 57 -0.53 5.77 -2.08
C PHE A 57 0.38 4.56 -2.24
N HIS A 58 -0.08 3.50 -2.90
CA HIS A 58 0.75 2.35 -3.26
C HIS A 58 1.87 2.74 -4.23
N LEU A 59 1.60 3.59 -5.22
CA LEU A 59 2.61 4.07 -6.16
C LEU A 59 3.75 4.79 -5.46
N ILE A 60 3.42 5.73 -4.58
CA ILE A 60 4.43 6.49 -3.84
C ILE A 60 5.32 5.55 -3.01
N ASN A 61 4.73 4.61 -2.27
CA ASN A 61 5.51 3.69 -1.44
C ASN A 61 6.43 2.79 -2.27
N GLU A 62 5.90 2.19 -3.34
CA GLU A 62 6.65 1.25 -4.17
C GLU A 62 7.76 1.96 -4.95
N LEU A 63 7.50 3.13 -5.52
CA LEU A 63 8.52 3.93 -6.19
C LEU A 63 9.65 4.36 -5.26
N VAL A 64 9.40 4.52 -3.96
CA VAL A 64 10.45 4.86 -2.98
C VAL A 64 11.23 3.62 -2.53
N LEU A 65 10.53 2.52 -2.26
CA LEU A 65 11.08 1.38 -1.51
C LEU A 65 11.42 0.15 -2.36
N ARG A 66 11.02 0.04 -3.62
CA ARG A 66 11.36 -1.10 -4.48
C ARG A 66 12.61 -0.88 -5.29
N GLU A 67 13.38 -1.93 -5.54
CA GLU A 67 14.48 -1.86 -6.49
C GLU A 67 13.97 -1.83 -7.94
N LYS A 68 12.99 -2.67 -8.25
CA LYS A 68 12.31 -2.71 -9.55
C LYS A 68 10.82 -2.98 -9.41
N ILE A 69 10.07 -2.44 -10.36
CA ILE A 69 8.64 -2.62 -10.52
C ILE A 69 8.39 -3.13 -11.93
N PHE A 70 7.91 -4.37 -12.01
CA PHE A 70 7.50 -5.00 -13.26
C PHE A 70 6.03 -4.69 -13.55
N TYR A 71 5.70 -4.49 -14.81
CA TYR A 71 4.32 -4.35 -15.27
C TYR A 71 4.14 -4.99 -16.65
N ASP A 72 2.92 -5.43 -16.95
CA ASP A 72 2.62 -6.08 -18.23
C ASP A 72 2.65 -5.05 -19.37
N GLN A 73 3.48 -5.32 -20.39
CA GLN A 73 3.71 -4.44 -21.53
C GLN A 73 2.42 -4.09 -22.27
N LYS A 74 1.41 -4.96 -22.24
CA LYS A 74 0.10 -4.72 -22.88
C LYS A 74 -0.66 -3.54 -22.27
N PHE A 75 -0.24 -3.10 -21.08
CA PHE A 75 -0.82 -1.98 -20.36
C PHE A 75 0.13 -0.78 -20.26
N SER A 76 1.19 -0.75 -21.08
CA SER A 76 2.17 0.36 -21.10
C SER A 76 1.52 1.71 -21.41
N ALA A 77 0.44 1.73 -22.21
CA ALA A 77 -0.25 2.97 -22.54
C ALA A 77 -0.74 3.77 -21.30
N GLY A 78 -1.03 3.09 -20.18
CA GLY A 78 -1.38 3.76 -18.93
C GLY A 78 -0.18 4.44 -18.26
N TRP A 79 1.04 3.93 -18.47
CA TRP A 79 2.29 4.51 -17.99
C TRP A 79 2.81 5.62 -18.88
N ASP A 80 2.75 5.43 -20.20
CA ASP A 80 3.21 6.39 -21.20
C ASP A 80 2.45 7.73 -21.13
N ALA A 81 1.29 7.74 -20.46
CA ALA A 81 0.52 8.95 -20.18
C ALA A 81 1.20 9.89 -19.15
N PHE A 82 2.24 9.43 -18.45
CA PHE A 82 2.92 10.19 -17.42
C PHE A 82 4.38 10.45 -17.83
N GLU A 83 4.65 11.56 -18.51
CA GLU A 83 6.01 11.94 -18.95
C GLU A 83 7.06 11.90 -17.81
N SER A 84 6.63 12.14 -16.57
CA SER A 84 7.52 12.08 -15.40
C SER A 84 8.01 10.67 -15.05
N LEU A 85 7.35 9.62 -15.56
CA LEU A 85 7.71 8.22 -15.38
C LEU A 85 8.66 7.71 -16.47
N ASP A 86 8.79 8.42 -17.61
CA ASP A 86 9.71 8.07 -18.70
C ASP A 86 11.15 7.96 -18.21
N SER A 87 11.55 8.82 -17.27
CA SER A 87 12.88 8.82 -16.66
C SER A 87 13.19 7.56 -15.84
N LEU A 88 12.16 6.78 -15.50
CA LEU A 88 12.25 5.56 -14.69
C LEU A 88 12.16 4.30 -15.54
N ASP A 89 11.81 4.41 -16.82
CA ASP A 89 11.69 3.27 -17.74
C ASP A 89 13.04 2.56 -17.93
N GLY A 90 12.97 1.24 -18.03
CA GLY A 90 14.11 0.32 -18.12
C GLY A 90 14.99 0.22 -16.87
N SER A 91 14.91 1.16 -15.93
CA SER A 91 15.74 1.19 -14.70
C SER A 91 14.97 0.69 -13.48
N LEU A 92 13.91 1.40 -13.11
CA LEU A 92 12.99 1.08 -12.01
C LEU A 92 11.73 0.43 -12.54
N LEU A 93 11.10 1.04 -13.55
CA LEU A 93 9.92 0.52 -14.21
C LEU A 93 10.37 -0.40 -15.35
N VAL A 94 9.91 -1.64 -15.34
CA VAL A 94 10.33 -2.65 -16.33
C VAL A 94 9.09 -3.28 -16.93
N SER A 95 8.80 -2.93 -18.18
CA SER A 95 7.76 -3.61 -18.95
C SER A 95 8.18 -5.05 -19.25
N VAL A 96 7.22 -5.96 -19.13
CA VAL A 96 7.40 -7.39 -19.43
C VAL A 96 6.23 -7.90 -20.27
N ASP A 97 6.50 -8.68 -21.31
CA ASP A 97 5.46 -9.44 -22.02
C ASP A 97 5.53 -10.89 -21.54
N ILE A 98 4.61 -11.24 -20.64
CA ILE A 98 4.49 -12.60 -20.11
C ILE A 98 3.23 -13.23 -20.72
N PRO A 99 3.40 -14.22 -21.62
CA PRO A 99 2.26 -14.93 -22.19
C PRO A 99 1.40 -15.59 -21.11
N THR A 100 0.09 -15.42 -21.21
CA THR A 100 -0.89 -15.98 -20.26
C THR A 100 -0.95 -17.52 -20.31
N ASP A 101 -0.50 -18.09 -21.42
CA ASP A 101 -0.45 -19.52 -21.72
C ASP A 101 0.92 -20.15 -21.46
N GLU A 102 1.92 -19.36 -21.05
CA GLU A 102 3.21 -19.85 -20.55
C GLU A 102 2.94 -20.93 -19.47
N PRO A 103 3.47 -22.16 -19.60
CA PRO A 103 3.14 -23.28 -18.72
C PRO A 103 3.26 -22.97 -17.23
N GLU A 104 4.36 -22.34 -16.81
CA GLU A 104 4.59 -22.00 -15.39
C GLU A 104 3.55 -20.99 -14.88
N VAL A 105 3.26 -19.95 -15.66
CA VAL A 105 2.23 -18.94 -15.34
C VAL A 105 0.85 -19.57 -15.26
N LYS A 106 0.53 -20.45 -16.22
CA LYS A 106 -0.74 -21.17 -16.30
C LYS A 106 -0.93 -22.07 -15.09
N ASP A 107 0.10 -22.82 -14.70
CA ASP A 107 0.03 -23.74 -13.57
C ASP A 107 -0.12 -22.98 -12.24
N SER A 108 0.71 -21.96 -12.02
CA SER A 108 0.59 -21.06 -10.85
C SER A 108 -0.78 -20.38 -10.78
N ARG A 109 -1.32 -19.89 -11.90
CA ARG A 109 -2.67 -19.32 -11.95
C ARG A 109 -3.73 -20.35 -11.55
N ASN A 110 -3.65 -21.57 -12.07
CA ASN A 110 -4.64 -22.61 -11.79
C ASN A 110 -4.60 -23.03 -10.31
N GLU A 111 -3.43 -23.09 -9.68
CA GLU A 111 -3.31 -23.29 -8.23
C GLU A 111 -3.91 -22.11 -7.45
N ALA A 112 -3.61 -20.87 -7.85
CA ALA A 112 -4.21 -19.69 -7.23
C ALA A 112 -5.74 -19.69 -7.35
N LEU A 113 -6.31 -20.09 -8.49
CA LEU A 113 -7.76 -20.20 -8.68
C LEU A 113 -8.43 -21.19 -7.72
N LYS A 114 -7.78 -22.32 -7.40
CA LYS A 114 -8.30 -23.29 -6.43
C LYS A 114 -8.44 -22.68 -5.03
N LEU A 115 -7.53 -21.77 -4.68
CA LEU A 115 -7.55 -21.06 -3.39
C LEU A 115 -8.54 -19.89 -3.41
N LEU A 116 -8.55 -19.11 -4.49
CA LEU A 116 -9.40 -17.92 -4.63
C LEU A 116 -10.88 -18.27 -4.76
N CYS A 117 -11.22 -19.38 -5.42
CA CYS A 117 -12.59 -19.89 -5.50
C CYS A 117 -12.98 -20.64 -4.22
N ALA A 118 -13.06 -19.91 -3.11
CA ALA A 118 -13.22 -20.46 -1.77
C ALA A 118 -14.59 -21.12 -1.52
N THR A 119 -15.61 -20.79 -2.31
CA THR A 119 -16.98 -21.34 -2.19
C THR A 119 -17.41 -22.07 -3.44
N ASP A 120 -18.39 -22.96 -3.31
CA ASP A 120 -18.89 -23.73 -4.45
C ASP A 120 -19.57 -22.84 -5.49
N LEU A 121 -20.20 -21.75 -5.06
CA LEU A 121 -20.73 -20.73 -5.98
C LEU A 121 -19.62 -20.08 -6.82
N MET A 122 -18.48 -19.73 -6.19
CA MET A 122 -17.34 -19.16 -6.90
C MET A 122 -16.74 -20.14 -7.91
N LYS A 123 -16.60 -21.42 -7.51
CA LYS A 123 -16.11 -22.48 -8.42
C LYS A 123 -17.03 -22.62 -9.63
N LYS A 124 -18.34 -22.69 -9.39
CA LYS A 124 -19.35 -22.75 -10.46
C LYS A 124 -19.25 -21.55 -11.41
N HIS A 125 -19.22 -20.33 -10.89
CA HIS A 125 -19.12 -19.13 -11.74
C HIS A 125 -17.80 -19.07 -12.51
N GLN A 126 -16.70 -19.53 -11.92
CA GLN A 126 -15.42 -19.65 -12.61
C GLN A 126 -15.47 -20.68 -13.75
N GLU A 127 -16.12 -21.83 -13.54
CA GLU A 127 -16.33 -22.84 -14.57
C GLU A 127 -17.22 -22.32 -15.71
N GLU A 128 -18.32 -21.65 -15.38
CA GLU A 128 -19.23 -21.02 -16.36
C GLU A 128 -18.50 -19.95 -17.17
N ASN A 129 -17.64 -19.15 -16.54
CA ASN A 129 -16.76 -18.20 -17.23
C ASN A 129 -15.79 -18.89 -18.21
N LEU A 130 -15.12 -19.96 -17.77
CA LEU A 130 -14.20 -20.70 -18.62
C LEU A 130 -14.91 -21.36 -19.81
N TYR A 131 -16.10 -21.93 -19.58
CA TYR A 131 -16.91 -22.53 -20.63
C TYR A 131 -17.41 -21.47 -21.62
N GLY A 132 -18.04 -20.39 -21.14
CA GLY A 132 -18.56 -19.32 -21.99
C GLY A 132 -17.47 -18.67 -22.84
N TYR A 133 -16.29 -18.44 -22.26
CA TYR A 133 -15.18 -17.84 -23.01
C TYR A 133 -14.63 -18.79 -24.09
N ARG A 134 -14.60 -20.10 -23.85
CA ARG A 134 -14.15 -21.09 -24.84
C ARG A 134 -15.09 -21.15 -26.04
N GLU A 135 -16.39 -21.25 -25.78
CA GLU A 135 -17.41 -21.39 -26.82
C GLU A 135 -17.65 -20.08 -27.58
N ASN A 136 -17.83 -18.98 -26.85
CA ASN A 136 -18.42 -17.75 -27.39
C ASN A 136 -17.51 -16.52 -27.26
N LYS A 137 -16.31 -16.66 -26.68
CA LYS A 137 -15.44 -15.53 -26.29
C LYS A 137 -16.11 -14.54 -25.33
N GLN A 138 -17.10 -15.00 -24.56
CA GLN A 138 -17.84 -14.20 -23.59
C GLN A 138 -17.87 -14.86 -22.22
N SER A 139 -17.61 -14.09 -21.16
CA SER A 139 -17.68 -14.56 -19.78
C SER A 139 -19.03 -14.17 -19.16
N PRO A 140 -19.95 -15.10 -18.85
CA PRO A 140 -21.27 -14.78 -18.28
C PRO A 140 -21.20 -14.01 -16.95
N HIS A 141 -20.14 -14.21 -16.18
CA HIS A 141 -19.86 -13.49 -14.93
C HIS A 141 -18.61 -12.63 -15.09
N GLU A 142 -18.66 -11.67 -16.01
CA GLU A 142 -17.48 -10.90 -16.45
C GLU A 142 -16.74 -10.24 -15.28
N TYR A 143 -17.42 -9.42 -14.47
CA TYR A 143 -16.76 -8.71 -13.36
C TYR A 143 -16.17 -9.66 -12.31
N PHE A 144 -16.89 -10.75 -12.00
CA PHE A 144 -16.35 -11.82 -11.16
C PHE A 144 -15.06 -12.40 -11.74
N GLY A 145 -15.05 -12.70 -13.05
CA GLY A 145 -13.87 -13.18 -13.75
C GLY A 145 -12.72 -12.17 -13.72
N GLN A 146 -12.99 -10.90 -13.94
CA GLN A 146 -11.98 -9.85 -13.89
C GLN A 146 -11.35 -9.72 -12.49
N VAL A 147 -12.12 -9.91 -11.41
CA VAL A 147 -11.59 -9.90 -10.04
C VAL A 147 -10.82 -11.19 -9.74
N VAL A 148 -11.45 -12.36 -9.89
CA VAL A 148 -10.88 -13.65 -9.46
C VAL A 148 -9.83 -14.18 -10.42
N TRP A 149 -10.17 -14.31 -11.71
CA TRP A 149 -9.23 -14.79 -12.73
C TRP A 149 -8.12 -13.77 -12.99
N GLY A 150 -8.44 -12.47 -12.94
CA GLY A 150 -7.44 -11.40 -13.03
C GLY A 150 -6.42 -11.48 -11.89
N ALA A 151 -6.86 -11.59 -10.63
CA ALA A 151 -5.97 -11.77 -9.48
C ALA A 151 -5.12 -13.03 -9.61
N ALA A 152 -5.72 -14.17 -9.97
CA ALA A 152 -4.98 -15.41 -10.20
C ALA A 152 -3.94 -15.30 -11.32
N GLY A 153 -4.28 -14.60 -12.41
CA GLY A 153 -3.39 -14.38 -13.55
C GLY A 153 -2.17 -13.55 -13.16
N ASN A 154 -2.38 -12.46 -12.42
CA ASN A 154 -1.28 -11.62 -11.94
C ASN A 154 -0.41 -12.33 -10.90
N LEU A 155 -1.00 -13.18 -10.05
CA LEU A 155 -0.24 -14.06 -9.16
C LEU A 155 0.63 -15.06 -9.92
N GLY A 156 0.12 -15.63 -11.01
CA GLY A 156 0.91 -16.51 -11.88
C GLY A 156 2.11 -15.79 -12.48
N ARG A 157 1.90 -14.58 -13.01
CA ARG A 157 2.97 -13.74 -13.59
C ARG A 157 3.98 -13.27 -12.55
N SER A 158 3.53 -12.84 -11.37
CA SER A 158 4.41 -12.41 -10.30
C SER A 158 5.28 -13.57 -9.79
N THR A 159 4.70 -14.77 -9.67
CA THR A 159 5.42 -15.99 -9.31
C THR A 159 6.48 -16.33 -10.35
N PHE A 160 6.13 -16.29 -11.64
CA PHE A 160 7.08 -16.51 -12.74
C PHE A 160 8.26 -15.52 -12.71
N LEU A 161 8.00 -14.26 -12.37
CA LEU A 161 9.04 -13.23 -12.24
C LEU A 161 9.86 -13.33 -10.95
N GLY A 162 9.42 -14.13 -9.97
CA GLY A 162 9.97 -14.07 -8.61
C GLY A 162 9.77 -12.69 -7.95
N ALA A 163 8.67 -12.00 -8.28
CA ALA A 163 8.37 -10.66 -7.79
C ALA A 163 7.12 -10.65 -6.90
N HIS A 164 7.09 -9.75 -5.92
CA HIS A 164 5.92 -9.58 -5.06
C HIS A 164 4.74 -8.99 -5.83
N TYR A 165 3.57 -9.61 -5.74
CA TYR A 165 2.37 -9.09 -6.40
C TYR A 165 1.76 -7.92 -5.62
N VAL A 166 1.79 -6.73 -6.21
CA VAL A 166 1.08 -5.55 -5.71
C VAL A 166 -0.28 -5.49 -6.39
N ALA A 167 -1.28 -6.01 -5.69
CA ALA A 167 -2.65 -6.06 -6.16
C ALA A 167 -3.31 -4.66 -6.18
N HIS A 168 -4.20 -4.46 -7.14
CA HIS A 168 -5.16 -3.35 -7.10
C HIS A 168 -6.06 -3.47 -5.85
N PRO A 169 -6.49 -2.38 -5.19
CA PRO A 169 -7.23 -2.46 -3.91
C PRO A 169 -8.44 -3.40 -3.94
N ILE A 170 -9.20 -3.45 -5.04
CA ILE A 170 -10.36 -4.37 -5.17
C ILE A 170 -9.92 -5.85 -5.13
N ARG A 171 -8.80 -6.18 -5.77
CA ARG A 171 -8.24 -7.53 -5.77
C ARG A 171 -7.48 -7.83 -4.48
N ALA A 172 -6.85 -6.84 -3.86
CA ALA A 172 -6.23 -6.98 -2.53
C ALA A 172 -7.26 -7.40 -1.49
N SER A 173 -8.43 -6.74 -1.48
CA SER A 173 -9.59 -7.07 -0.63
C SER A 173 -10.00 -8.55 -0.77
N LEU A 174 -9.96 -9.12 -1.98
CA LEU A 174 -10.18 -10.57 -2.18
C LEU A 174 -9.07 -11.42 -1.56
N LEU A 175 -7.80 -11.09 -1.83
CA LEU A 175 -6.65 -11.87 -1.38
C LEU A 175 -6.57 -11.97 0.14
N GLU A 176 -6.89 -10.89 0.85
CA GLU A 176 -6.92 -10.84 2.32
C GLU A 176 -7.94 -11.81 2.95
N GLN A 177 -8.99 -12.19 2.21
CA GLN A 177 -10.03 -13.10 2.68
C GLN A 177 -9.64 -14.59 2.52
N VAL A 178 -8.52 -14.89 1.86
CA VAL A 178 -8.08 -16.25 1.51
C VAL A 178 -6.85 -16.65 2.36
N PRO A 179 -7.04 -17.31 3.52
CA PRO A 179 -5.99 -17.51 4.51
C PRO A 179 -4.87 -18.50 4.12
N LEU A 180 -5.09 -19.28 3.05
CA LEU A 180 -4.11 -20.26 2.57
C LEU A 180 -3.20 -19.70 1.47
N PHE A 181 -3.43 -18.46 1.04
CA PHE A 181 -2.53 -17.79 0.13
C PHE A 181 -1.34 -17.25 0.94
N LYS A 182 -0.21 -17.95 0.92
CA LYS A 182 1.07 -17.39 1.38
C LYS A 182 1.78 -16.81 0.16
N PRO A 183 1.70 -15.49 -0.11
CA PRO A 183 2.59 -14.90 -1.09
C PRO A 183 4.04 -15.22 -0.70
N SER A 184 4.94 -15.26 -1.69
CA SER A 184 6.38 -15.28 -1.42
C SER A 184 6.70 -14.20 -0.38
N THR A 185 7.45 -14.55 0.66
CA THR A 185 7.78 -13.61 1.74
C THR A 185 8.35 -12.32 1.16
N ASP A 186 7.62 -11.22 1.35
CA ASP A 186 8.01 -9.90 0.88
C ASP A 186 8.33 -9.01 2.07
N ILE A 187 9.63 -8.82 2.29
CA ILE A 187 10.09 -8.08 3.45
C ILE A 187 9.76 -6.59 3.38
N ASN A 188 9.55 -6.05 2.19
CA ASN A 188 9.10 -4.66 2.04
C ASN A 188 7.70 -4.49 2.67
N SER A 189 6.76 -5.38 2.33
CA SER A 189 5.44 -5.39 2.94
C SER A 189 5.50 -5.62 4.46
N GLU A 190 6.31 -6.58 4.94
CA GLU A 190 6.47 -6.80 6.40
C GLU A 190 7.01 -5.56 7.13
N VAL A 191 8.00 -4.87 6.55
CA VAL A 191 8.56 -3.65 7.14
C VAL A 191 7.57 -2.50 7.08
N LYS A 192 6.77 -2.39 6.01
CA LYS A 192 5.69 -1.40 5.88
C LYS A 192 4.61 -1.62 6.94
N GLU A 193 4.12 -2.86 7.09
CA GLU A 193 3.16 -3.23 8.13
C GLU A 193 3.70 -2.92 9.53
N TRP A 194 4.95 -3.29 9.81
CA TRP A 194 5.60 -2.94 11.07
C TRP A 194 5.68 -1.42 11.30
N ILE A 195 5.98 -0.63 10.26
CA ILE A 195 5.98 0.84 10.33
C ILE A 195 4.59 1.36 10.69
N ASP A 196 3.55 0.86 10.05
CA ASP A 196 2.17 1.29 10.26
C ASP A 196 1.69 0.93 11.67
N GLU A 197 1.97 -0.29 12.15
CA GLU A 197 1.68 -0.72 13.52
C GLU A 197 2.38 0.16 14.57
N GLU A 198 3.67 0.45 14.39
CA GLU A 198 4.42 1.29 15.33
C GLU A 198 3.92 2.73 15.31
N ARG A 199 3.53 3.26 14.13
CA ARG A 199 2.90 4.58 14.02
C ARG A 199 1.57 4.63 14.77
N VAL A 200 0.71 3.62 14.63
CA VAL A 200 -0.54 3.53 15.40
C VAL A 200 -0.25 3.55 16.90
N LYS A 201 0.72 2.76 17.39
CA LYS A 201 1.12 2.76 18.81
C LYS A 201 1.62 4.13 19.27
N VAL A 202 2.46 4.80 18.48
CA VAL A 202 2.94 6.17 18.79
C VAL A 202 1.76 7.14 18.89
N PHE A 203 0.89 7.21 17.89
CA PHE A 203 -0.16 8.23 17.86
C PHE A 203 -1.33 7.97 18.81
N THR A 204 -1.66 6.71 19.08
CA THR A 204 -2.63 6.34 20.11
C THR A 204 -2.11 6.72 21.50
N SER A 205 -0.85 6.43 21.82
CA SER A 205 -0.25 6.78 23.13
C SER A 205 -0.14 8.29 23.37
N LEU A 206 0.00 9.09 22.31
CA LEU A 206 0.02 10.56 22.37
C LEU A 206 -1.38 11.18 22.45
N THR A 207 -2.45 10.39 22.32
CA THR A 207 -3.82 10.88 22.38
C THR A 207 -4.28 10.97 23.83
N PRO A 208 -4.67 12.17 24.34
CA PRO A 208 -5.07 12.33 25.73
C PRO A 208 -6.22 11.40 26.14
N VAL A 209 -6.14 10.85 27.36
CA VAL A 209 -7.21 10.07 27.99
C VAL A 209 -8.51 10.89 27.96
N GLY A 210 -9.56 10.35 27.37
CA GLY A 210 -10.85 11.03 27.15
C GLY A 210 -11.09 11.56 25.73
N ARG A 211 -10.09 11.53 24.83
CA ARG A 211 -10.26 11.77 23.37
C ARG A 211 -10.12 10.51 22.51
N MET A 212 -10.15 9.32 23.13
CA MET A 212 -10.05 8.02 22.45
C MET A 212 -11.20 7.73 21.47
N ASN A 213 -12.29 8.52 21.49
CA ASN A 213 -13.44 8.33 20.60
C ASN A 213 -13.26 8.93 19.19
N ASN A 214 -12.12 9.54 18.88
CA ASN A 214 -11.84 10.02 17.53
C ASN A 214 -10.90 9.04 16.84
N PHE A 215 -11.44 8.17 15.97
CA PHE A 215 -10.68 7.44 14.95
C PHE A 215 -9.69 8.40 14.28
N GLN A 216 -8.44 7.97 14.07
CA GLN A 216 -7.36 8.85 13.59
C GLN A 216 -6.91 8.43 12.21
N LEU A 217 -6.94 9.37 11.27
CA LEU A 217 -6.36 9.19 9.96
C LEU A 217 -4.83 9.12 10.08
N ILE A 218 -4.27 7.94 9.86
CA ILE A 218 -2.83 7.71 9.80
C ILE A 218 -2.50 7.25 8.38
N LEU A 219 -2.05 8.19 7.55
CA LEU A 219 -1.55 7.86 6.22
C LEU A 219 -0.15 7.23 6.31
N PRO A 220 0.25 6.46 5.28
CA PRO A 220 1.62 5.99 5.15
C PRO A 220 2.61 7.17 5.23
N PRO A 221 3.75 7.01 5.93
CA PRO A 221 4.66 8.13 6.21
C PRO A 221 5.30 8.73 4.97
N LEU A 222 5.61 7.90 3.97
CA LEU A 222 6.21 8.33 2.70
C LEU A 222 5.21 9.12 1.86
N VAL A 223 3.96 8.65 1.81
CA VAL A 223 2.84 9.34 1.15
C VAL A 223 2.66 10.73 1.73
N THR A 224 2.62 10.83 3.06
CA THR A 224 2.50 12.12 3.76
C THR A 224 3.64 13.06 3.38
N GLU A 225 4.87 12.57 3.40
CA GLU A 225 6.05 13.38 3.10
C GLU A 225 6.10 13.90 1.65
N VAL A 226 5.78 13.02 0.69
CA VAL A 226 5.72 13.36 -0.74
C VAL A 226 4.63 14.41 -1.00
N ILE A 227 3.42 14.19 -0.48
CA ILE A 227 2.32 15.15 -0.68
C ILE A 227 2.64 16.49 -0.02
N GLU A 228 3.22 16.49 1.20
CA GLU A 228 3.56 17.73 1.89
C GLU A 228 4.68 18.52 1.20
N SER A 229 5.63 17.84 0.55
CA SER A 229 6.71 18.47 -0.22
C SER A 229 6.32 18.94 -1.63
N SER A 230 5.30 18.34 -2.24
CA SER A 230 4.82 18.71 -3.58
C SER A 230 3.97 19.99 -3.57
N SER A 231 4.04 20.86 -4.56
CA SER A 231 3.19 22.08 -4.62
C SER A 231 1.90 21.86 -5.40
N SER A 232 1.88 20.85 -6.28
CA SER A 232 0.79 20.53 -7.20
C SER A 232 0.69 19.01 -7.41
N LEU A 233 -0.42 18.55 -8.03
CA LEU A 233 -0.63 17.14 -8.37
C LEU A 233 0.46 16.60 -9.31
N SER A 234 0.90 17.40 -10.30
CA SER A 234 1.94 17.01 -11.25
C SER A 234 3.34 16.87 -10.63
N GLU A 235 3.55 17.44 -9.44
CA GLU A 235 4.83 17.34 -8.70
C GLU A 235 4.94 16.07 -7.85
N ILE A 236 3.87 15.28 -7.67
CA ILE A 236 3.89 14.09 -6.82
C ILE A 236 4.96 13.09 -7.27
N ILE A 237 5.02 12.77 -8.57
CA ILE A 237 6.00 11.81 -9.10
C ILE A 237 7.44 12.34 -8.95
N PRO A 238 7.77 13.58 -9.38
CA PRO A 238 9.07 14.18 -9.09
C PRO A 238 9.47 14.15 -7.61
N ALA A 239 8.57 14.54 -6.70
CA ALA A 239 8.82 14.51 -5.26
C ALA A 239 9.01 13.08 -4.72
N THR A 240 8.34 12.10 -5.33
CA THR A 240 8.53 10.68 -5.03
C THR A 240 9.94 10.22 -5.42
N ILE A 241 10.46 10.66 -6.58
CA ILE A 241 11.82 10.34 -7.03
C ILE A 241 12.88 10.98 -6.10
N GLU A 242 12.67 12.23 -5.66
CA GLU A 242 13.55 12.85 -4.67
C GLU A 242 13.52 12.07 -3.33
N THR A 243 12.33 11.67 -2.89
CA THR A 243 12.13 10.86 -1.68
C THR A 243 12.80 9.49 -1.82
N ARG A 244 12.76 8.88 -3.01
CA ARG A 244 13.46 7.62 -3.33
C ARG A 244 14.96 7.72 -3.06
N GLU A 245 15.59 8.81 -3.48
CA GLU A 245 17.03 9.01 -3.25
C GLU A 245 17.33 9.30 -1.78
N LYS A 246 16.50 10.10 -1.13
CA LYS A 246 16.59 10.35 0.32
C LYS A 246 16.52 9.08 1.17
N TYR A 247 15.69 8.12 0.76
CA TYR A 247 15.48 6.85 1.46
C TYR A 247 16.26 5.66 0.86
N LYS A 248 17.25 5.92 -0.01
CA LYS A 248 18.10 4.89 -0.63
C LYS A 248 18.64 3.86 0.35
N LYS A 249 19.19 4.31 1.49
CA LYS A 249 19.74 3.40 2.53
C LYS A 249 18.68 2.51 3.19
N VAL A 250 17.43 2.98 3.28
CA VAL A 250 16.32 2.16 3.80
C VAL A 250 15.97 1.09 2.79
N ARG A 251 15.84 1.48 1.51
CA ARG A 251 15.58 0.55 0.42
C ARG A 251 16.68 -0.51 0.27
N GLU A 252 17.95 -0.11 0.30
CA GLU A 252 19.10 -1.03 0.26
C GLU A 252 19.05 -2.01 1.44
N TRP A 253 18.75 -1.52 2.65
CA TRP A 253 18.61 -2.35 3.84
C TRP A 253 17.45 -3.35 3.75
N ILE A 254 16.31 -2.96 3.18
CA ILE A 254 15.18 -3.87 2.87
C ILE A 254 15.63 -4.94 1.86
N GLY A 255 16.35 -4.54 0.81
CA GLY A 255 16.91 -5.47 -0.18
C GLY A 255 17.87 -6.50 0.43
N GLU A 256 18.79 -6.05 1.29
CA GLU A 256 19.69 -6.93 2.04
C GLU A 256 18.93 -7.88 2.98
N TYR A 257 17.86 -7.40 3.61
CA TYR A 257 17.03 -8.24 4.47
C TYR A 257 16.31 -9.33 3.64
N GLN A 258 15.76 -8.97 2.48
CA GLN A 258 15.11 -9.92 1.56
C GLN A 258 16.09 -11.03 1.15
N ILE A 259 17.30 -10.65 0.72
CA ILE A 259 18.39 -11.57 0.37
C ILE A 259 18.66 -12.55 1.51
N VAL A 260 18.79 -12.04 2.73
CA VAL A 260 19.13 -12.85 3.89
C VAL A 260 18.01 -13.81 4.28
N LEU A 261 16.76 -13.42 4.07
CA LEU A 261 15.59 -14.24 4.32
C LEU A 261 15.49 -15.38 3.30
N GLU A 262 15.67 -15.09 2.02
CA GLU A 262 15.67 -16.09 0.93
C GLU A 262 16.82 -17.10 1.05
N ASN A 263 17.96 -16.68 1.60
CA ASN A 263 19.10 -17.57 1.90
C ASN A 263 18.95 -18.31 3.24
N GLU A 264 17.81 -18.18 3.92
CA GLU A 264 17.47 -18.83 5.19
C GLU A 264 18.53 -18.70 6.29
N ASN A 265 19.27 -17.56 6.35
CA ASN A 265 20.38 -17.40 7.29
C ASN A 265 19.91 -16.87 8.66
N PRO A 266 19.74 -17.71 9.71
CA PRO A 266 19.03 -17.30 10.93
C PRO A 266 19.82 -16.26 11.74
N THR A 267 21.15 -16.35 11.72
CA THR A 267 22.03 -15.41 12.43
C THR A 267 21.94 -14.01 11.83
N GLN A 268 21.88 -13.91 10.49
CA GLN A 268 21.73 -12.62 9.84
C GLN A 268 20.30 -12.08 9.96
N ILE A 269 19.27 -12.92 9.81
CA ILE A 269 17.86 -12.56 10.03
C ILE A 269 17.68 -11.93 11.43
N SER A 270 18.31 -12.51 12.46
CA SER A 270 18.25 -11.99 13.83
C SER A 270 18.81 -10.55 13.94
N LYS A 271 19.83 -10.18 13.14
CA LYS A 271 20.39 -8.82 13.14
C LYS A 271 19.39 -7.78 12.59
N PHE A 272 18.68 -8.12 11.52
CA PHE A 272 17.63 -7.27 10.95
C PHE A 272 16.46 -7.11 11.95
N LYS A 273 15.95 -8.21 12.49
CA LYS A 273 14.90 -8.20 13.52
C LYS A 273 15.32 -7.41 14.77
N LYS A 274 16.58 -7.53 15.20
CA LYS A 274 17.13 -6.75 16.32
C LYS A 274 17.16 -5.25 16.01
N THR A 275 17.40 -4.85 14.77
CA THR A 275 17.32 -3.44 14.36
C THR A 275 15.91 -2.90 14.54
N LEU A 276 14.88 -3.60 14.03
CA LEU A 276 13.48 -3.22 14.21
C LEU A 276 13.10 -3.17 15.69
N TYR A 277 13.46 -4.21 16.46
CA TYR A 277 13.24 -4.25 17.91
C TYR A 277 13.87 -3.05 18.63
N ASN A 278 15.11 -2.70 18.29
CA ASN A 278 15.79 -1.55 18.89
C ASN A 278 15.12 -0.22 18.53
N VAL A 279 14.50 -0.10 17.35
CA VAL A 279 13.69 1.08 16.99
C VAL A 279 12.42 1.14 17.85
N SER A 280 11.68 0.03 17.96
CA SER A 280 10.50 -0.04 18.85
C SER A 280 10.87 0.31 20.30
N GLN A 281 12.01 -0.18 20.81
CA GLN A 281 12.49 0.16 22.15
C GLN A 281 12.85 1.64 22.33
N ASP A 282 13.33 2.32 21.29
CA ASP A 282 13.54 3.77 21.35
C ASP A 282 12.21 4.50 21.47
N LEU A 283 11.23 4.13 20.64
CA LEU A 283 9.90 4.71 20.69
C LEU A 283 9.23 4.48 22.05
N GLU A 284 9.34 3.28 22.63
CA GLU A 284 8.82 3.00 23.98
C GLU A 284 9.50 3.84 25.07
N LYS A 285 10.81 4.07 24.97
CA LYS A 285 11.50 4.98 25.89
C LYS A 285 11.02 6.42 25.74
N MET A 286 10.70 6.87 24.52
CA MET A 286 10.09 8.18 24.27
C MET A 286 8.68 8.30 24.87
N ARG A 287 7.99 7.19 25.13
CA ARG A 287 6.62 7.16 25.71
C ARG A 287 6.58 7.24 27.24
N LYS A 288 7.71 7.14 27.94
CA LYS A 288 7.70 7.07 29.42
C LYS A 288 7.22 8.40 30.05
N PRO A 289 6.26 8.35 31.01
CA PRO A 289 5.79 9.55 31.71
C PRO A 289 6.93 10.20 32.52
N GLY A 290 7.13 11.51 32.33
CA GLY A 290 8.19 12.29 32.99
C GLY A 290 8.86 13.34 32.09
N GLU A 291 8.75 13.23 30.77
CA GLU A 291 9.25 14.25 29.81
C GLU A 291 8.13 14.99 29.04
N LEU A 292 6.88 14.59 29.21
CA LEU A 292 5.70 15.38 28.84
C LEU A 292 5.39 16.28 30.04
N GLY A 293 5.87 17.53 29.96
CA GLY A 293 5.92 18.47 31.09
C GLY A 293 4.64 18.59 31.91
N ASP A 294 4.81 18.90 33.19
CA ASP A 294 3.73 19.11 34.15
C ASP A 294 2.68 20.09 33.62
N THR A 295 1.42 19.67 33.68
CA THR A 295 0.25 20.51 33.41
C THR A 295 0.20 21.65 34.43
N LYS A 296 0.72 22.84 34.10
CA LYS A 296 0.45 24.05 34.87
C LYS A 296 -0.92 24.60 34.47
N VAL A 297 -1.91 24.37 35.32
CA VAL A 297 -3.24 24.98 35.20
C VAL A 297 -3.11 26.46 35.58
N GLY A 298 -3.07 27.34 34.58
CA GLY A 298 -3.19 28.78 34.76
C GLY A 298 -4.66 29.18 34.80
N MET A 299 -5.11 29.79 35.90
CA MET A 299 -6.43 30.43 35.96
C MET A 299 -6.39 31.76 35.21
N SER A 300 -6.68 31.77 33.91
CA SER A 300 -7.35 32.87 33.20
C SER A 300 -7.37 32.62 31.69
N TYR A 301 -8.57 32.75 31.09
CA TYR A 301 -8.86 32.84 29.65
C TYR A 301 -8.17 31.82 28.71
N ILE A 302 -8.70 30.59 28.73
CA ILE A 302 -8.76 29.58 27.64
C ILE A 302 -7.68 29.71 26.54
N GLY A 303 -6.42 29.58 26.96
CA GLY A 303 -5.28 29.29 26.09
C GLY A 303 -4.56 28.10 26.66
N LEU A 304 -5.04 26.88 26.38
CA LEU A 304 -4.33 25.66 26.75
C LEU A 304 -3.12 25.49 25.82
N ASN A 305 -1.98 26.06 26.22
CA ASN A 305 -0.69 25.67 25.66
C ASN A 305 -0.36 24.28 26.21
N PHE A 306 -0.80 23.27 25.47
CA PHE A 306 -0.45 21.89 25.77
C PHE A 306 1.02 21.65 25.41
N PRO A 307 1.77 20.87 26.21
CA PRO A 307 3.12 20.49 25.86
C PRO A 307 3.08 19.72 24.55
N THR A 308 3.65 20.31 23.51
CA THR A 308 4.10 19.54 22.35
C THR A 308 5.21 18.61 22.87
N PRO A 309 5.10 17.29 22.71
CA PRO A 309 6.23 16.41 23.02
C PRO A 309 7.45 16.96 22.31
N LYS A 310 8.51 17.26 23.06
CA LYS A 310 9.80 17.59 22.45
C LYS A 310 10.26 16.33 21.74
N ILE A 311 10.06 16.29 20.42
CA ILE A 311 10.66 15.25 19.58
C ILE A 311 12.17 15.31 19.89
N PRO A 312 12.78 14.21 20.35
CA PRO A 312 14.18 14.22 20.73
C PRO A 312 15.03 14.63 19.53
N ASP A 313 16.23 15.15 19.83
CA ASP A 313 17.18 15.55 18.81
C ASP A 313 17.49 14.37 17.87
N LEU A 314 16.90 14.41 16.67
CA LEU A 314 17.05 13.39 15.61
C LEU A 314 18.53 13.15 15.24
N ARG A 315 19.42 14.09 15.61
CA ARG A 315 20.89 13.98 15.45
C ARG A 315 21.52 12.88 16.31
N LYS A 316 20.83 12.31 17.31
CA LYS A 316 21.35 11.20 18.14
C LYS A 316 21.25 9.82 17.48
N PHE A 317 20.52 9.70 16.37
CA PHE A 317 20.32 8.44 15.67
C PHE A 317 21.19 8.40 14.42
N PHE A 318 22.14 7.46 14.37
CA PHE A 318 22.99 7.22 13.20
C PHE A 318 22.51 5.97 12.44
N GLY A 319 22.59 5.97 11.11
CA GLY A 319 22.30 4.81 10.27
C GLY A 319 20.80 4.49 10.10
N ILE A 320 20.50 3.23 9.73
CA ILE A 320 19.14 2.77 9.37
C ILE A 320 18.10 3.03 10.47
N ARG A 321 18.50 2.89 11.74
CA ARG A 321 17.67 3.15 12.92
C ARG A 321 17.13 4.59 12.94
N SER A 322 17.93 5.55 12.49
CA SER A 322 17.54 6.97 12.38
C SER A 322 16.50 7.20 11.29
N ALA A 323 16.72 6.60 10.13
CA ALA A 323 15.81 6.73 9.00
C ALA A 323 14.43 6.12 9.31
N LEU A 324 14.41 4.95 9.97
CA LEU A 324 13.17 4.32 10.44
C LEU A 324 12.47 5.16 11.52
N ASN A 325 13.19 5.65 12.54
CA ASN A 325 12.62 6.55 13.54
C ASN A 325 12.01 7.81 12.90
N LYS A 326 12.66 8.38 11.88
CA LYS A 326 12.14 9.54 11.15
C LYS A 326 10.82 9.21 10.44
N LEU A 327 10.73 8.08 9.75
CA LEU A 327 9.48 7.62 9.12
C LEU A 327 8.36 7.43 10.14
N LEU A 328 8.66 6.82 11.29
CA LEU A 328 7.69 6.56 12.34
C LEU A 328 7.14 7.85 12.98
N LEU A 329 7.94 8.92 12.98
CA LEU A 329 7.59 10.22 13.54
C LEU A 329 7.04 11.23 12.51
N ASN A 330 6.94 10.85 11.22
CA ASN A 330 6.32 11.71 10.20
C ASN A 330 4.86 12.04 10.58
N PRO A 331 4.32 13.20 10.17
CA PRO A 331 2.97 13.63 10.51
C PRO A 331 1.89 12.57 10.21
N LYS A 332 0.73 12.66 10.88
CA LYS A 332 -0.37 11.69 10.75
C LYS A 332 -0.99 11.64 9.34
N GLY A 333 -0.93 12.73 8.59
CA GLY A 333 -1.38 12.75 7.19
C GLY A 333 -2.68 13.51 6.91
N GLU A 334 -3.43 13.99 7.92
CA GLU A 334 -4.65 14.79 7.68
C GLU A 334 -4.39 16.03 6.81
N LYS A 335 -3.30 16.75 7.08
CA LYS A 335 -2.88 17.90 6.26
C LYS A 335 -2.53 17.47 4.83
N ALA A 336 -1.84 16.35 4.68
CA ALA A 336 -1.49 15.80 3.37
C ALA A 336 -2.75 15.40 2.59
N LEU A 337 -3.69 14.67 3.20
CA LEU A 337 -4.95 14.31 2.55
C LEU A 337 -5.71 15.56 2.10
N LEU A 338 -5.93 16.53 3.00
CA LEU A 338 -6.63 17.77 2.64
C LEU A 338 -5.94 18.54 1.51
N LYS A 339 -4.60 18.52 1.48
CA LYS A 339 -3.81 19.14 0.40
C LYS A 339 -4.01 18.41 -0.93
N LEU A 340 -3.99 17.08 -0.92
CA LEU A 340 -4.28 16.26 -2.09
C LEU A 340 -5.69 16.52 -2.63
N LEU A 341 -6.70 16.48 -1.75
CA LEU A 341 -8.09 16.71 -2.13
C LEU A 341 -8.32 18.14 -2.64
N LYS A 342 -7.59 19.12 -2.12
CA LYS A 342 -7.62 20.49 -2.64
C LYS A 342 -7.13 20.57 -4.09
N TRP A 343 -6.13 19.78 -4.49
CA TRP A 343 -5.69 19.76 -5.89
C TRP A 343 -6.75 19.18 -6.82
N PHE A 344 -7.64 18.33 -6.30
CA PHE A 344 -8.79 17.79 -7.02
C PHE A 344 -10.07 18.63 -6.84
N GLY A 345 -10.05 19.69 -6.02
CA GLY A 345 -11.21 20.54 -5.74
C GLY A 345 -12.27 19.90 -4.82
N CYS A 346 -11.92 18.86 -4.07
CA CYS A 346 -12.83 18.10 -3.20
C CYS A 346 -12.48 18.21 -1.70
N GLU A 347 -11.92 19.34 -1.27
CA GLU A 347 -11.45 19.53 0.11
C GLU A 347 -12.56 19.81 1.14
N LYS A 348 -13.84 19.73 0.75
CA LYS A 348 -15.02 19.98 1.60
C LYS A 348 -16.20 19.10 1.15
N GLY A 349 -17.26 19.06 1.96
CA GLY A 349 -18.52 18.42 1.59
C GLY A 349 -18.55 16.90 1.78
N GLU A 350 -19.48 16.25 1.09
CA GLU A 350 -19.72 14.81 1.17
C GLU A 350 -18.52 14.00 0.65
N GLU A 351 -17.88 14.49 -0.41
CA GLU A 351 -16.67 13.92 -1.02
C GLU A 351 -15.54 13.73 0.01
N LEU A 352 -15.22 14.79 0.77
CA LEU A 352 -14.27 14.73 1.88
C LEU A 352 -14.71 13.72 2.95
N GLY A 353 -16.01 13.71 3.29
CA GLY A 353 -16.56 12.81 4.29
C GLY A 353 -16.38 11.33 3.92
N THR A 354 -16.67 10.99 2.66
CA THR A 354 -16.52 9.65 2.10
C THR A 354 -15.06 9.20 2.12
N ILE A 355 -14.14 10.04 1.64
CA ILE A 355 -12.70 9.71 1.59
C ILE A 355 -12.13 9.58 3.00
N ARG A 356 -12.47 10.49 3.92
CA ARG A 356 -12.01 10.39 5.31
C ARG A 356 -12.52 9.12 5.97
N LYS A 357 -13.80 8.77 5.80
CA LYS A 357 -14.37 7.55 6.37
C LYS A 357 -13.63 6.29 5.89
N TYR A 358 -13.19 6.28 4.63
CA TYR A 358 -12.44 5.15 4.07
C TYR A 358 -11.05 4.97 4.69
N PHE A 359 -10.31 6.07 4.88
CA PHE A 359 -8.93 6.02 5.41
C PHE A 359 -8.83 6.14 6.94
N LEU A 360 -9.95 6.29 7.65
CA LEU A 360 -9.96 6.28 9.11
C LEU A 360 -9.72 4.85 9.62
N LEU A 361 -8.71 4.69 10.47
CA LEU A 361 -8.40 3.48 11.23
C LEU A 361 -9.04 3.51 12.61
#